data_AF-A0A816M800-F1
#
_entry.id   AF-A0A816M800-F1
#
_cell.length_a   1.000
_cell.length_b   1.000
_cell.length_c   1.000
_cell.angle_alpha   90.00
_cell.angle_beta   90.00
_cell.angle_gamma   90.00
#
_symmetry.space_group_name_H-M   'P 1'
#
loop_
_entity.id
_entity.type
_entity.pdbx_description
1 polymer ?
#
loop_
_entity_poly.entity_id
_entity_poly.type
_entity_poly.pdbx_seq_one_letter_code
_entity_poly.pdbx_strand_id
1 'polypeptide(L)' 'MVNNRVDKDATVCVSVFDSLAELLHKRLEAGVVHPKVMIETNINPKFIGGRLHLNATSWNHFILTMRWPQTIIYLRST' A
#
# COMPACT_ATOMS: atom_id res chain seq x y z
N MET A 1 -1.75 3.26 8.34
CA MET A 1 -2.54 2.13 7.81
C MET A 1 -3.16 2.56 6.49
N VAL A 2 -3.27 1.68 5.50
CA VAL A 2 -3.83 2.02 4.18
C VAL A 2 -4.99 1.08 3.86
N ASN A 3 -6.11 1.64 3.41
CA ASN A 3 -7.30 0.88 3.03
C ASN A 3 -7.32 0.69 1.52
N ASN A 4 -7.14 -0.55 1.07
CA ASN A 4 -7.11 -0.88 -0.34
C ASN A 4 -8.41 -1.54 -0.76
N ARG A 5 -9.06 -0.98 -1.77
CA ARG A 5 -10.17 -1.63 -2.46
C ARG A 5 -9.61 -2.71 -3.38
N VAL A 6 -9.85 -3.97 -3.06
CA VAL A 6 -9.38 -5.12 -3.84
C VAL A 6 -10.46 -5.65 -4.78
N ASP A 7 -11.73 -5.41 -4.44
CA ASP A 7 -12.90 -5.68 -5.28
C ASP A 7 -13.95 -4.58 -5.04
N LYS A 8 -15.02 -4.54 -5.84
CA LYS A 8 -16.09 -3.55 -5.76
C LYS A 8 -16.60 -3.37 -4.33
N ASP A 9 -16.80 -4.44 -3.60
CA ASP A 9 -17.38 -4.41 -2.25
C ASP A 9 -16.41 -4.93 -1.17
N ALA A 10 -15.13 -5.10 -1.52
CA ALA A 10 -14.10 -5.61 -0.61
C ALA A 10 -12.96 -4.60 -0.44
N THR A 11 -12.77 -4.18 0.81
CA THR A 11 -11.63 -3.37 1.23
C THR A 11 -10.81 -4.17 2.22
N VAL A 12 -9.49 -4.18 2.02
CA VAL A 12 -8.54 -4.83 2.93
C VAL A 12 -7.63 -3.77 3.52
N CYS A 13 -7.39 -3.91 4.81
CA CYS A 13 -6.58 -2.98 5.57
C CYS A 13 -5.13 -3.46 5.63
N VAL A 14 -4.20 -2.60 5.21
CA VAL A 14 -2.76 -2.86 5.22
C VAL A 14 -2.09 -2.03 6.31
N SER A 15 -1.46 -2.71 7.26
CA SER A 15 -0.61 -2.10 8.27
C SER A 15 0.79 -1.92 7.72
N VAL A 16 1.27 -0.68 7.66
CA VAL A 16 2.63 -0.31 7.22
C VAL A 16 3.33 0.31 8.42
N PHE A 17 4.60 -0.03 8.62
CA PHE A 17 5.38 0.32 9.80
C PHE A 17 6.63 1.12 9.42
N ASP A 18 7.24 1.73 10.43
CA ASP A 18 8.54 2.40 10.37
C ASP A 18 8.68 3.45 9.25
N SER A 19 9.89 3.61 8.72
CA SER A 19 10.23 4.59 7.68
C SER A 19 9.42 4.41 6.39
N LEU A 20 8.96 3.18 6.11
CA LEU A 20 8.12 2.90 4.95
C LEU A 20 6.71 3.50 5.12
N ALA A 21 6.17 3.52 6.34
CA ALA A 21 4.89 4.15 6.63
C ALA A 21 4.97 5.67 6.42
N GLU A 22 6.04 6.31 6.90
CA GLU A 22 6.27 7.74 6.68
C GLU A 22 6.45 8.08 5.20
N LEU A 23 7.24 7.27 4.48
CA LEU A 23 7.48 7.48 3.06
C LEU A 23 6.19 7.35 2.25
N LEU A 24 5.40 6.31 2.53
CA LEU A 24 4.12 6.07 1.86
C LEU A 24 3.12 7.21 2.15
N HIS A 25 3.02 7.63 3.41
CA HIS A 25 2.17 8.75 3.83
C HIS A 25 2.56 10.05 3.12
N LYS A 26 3.85 10.41 3.09
CA LYS A 26 4.35 11.60 2.38
C LYS A 26 4.01 11.57 0.89
N ARG A 27 4.04 10.40 0.24
CA ARG A 27 3.69 10.26 -1.19
C ARG A 27 2.20 10.42 -1.45
N LEU A 28 1.35 9.90 -0.56
CA LEU A 28 -0.11 9.96 -0.69
C LEU A 28 -0.69 11.32 -0.26
N GLU A 29 -0.28 11.86 0.89
CA GLU A 29 -0.83 13.11 1.44
C GLU A 29 -0.36 14.36 0.71
N ALA A 30 0.86 14.38 0.19
CA ALA A 30 1.35 15.55 -0.53
C ALA A 30 0.58 15.83 -1.84
N GLY A 31 -0.44 15.03 -2.18
CA GLY A 31 -1.21 15.15 -3.42
C GLY A 31 -0.38 14.87 -4.68
N VAL A 32 0.90 14.53 -4.51
CA VAL A 32 1.84 14.19 -5.58
C VAL A 32 1.39 12.92 -6.28
N VAL A 33 0.69 12.02 -5.57
CA VAL A 33 0.31 10.70 -6.07
C VAL A 33 -1.12 10.38 -5.68
N HIS A 34 -1.99 10.27 -6.68
CA HIS A 34 -3.31 9.64 -6.55
C HIS A 34 -3.28 8.32 -7.31
N PRO A 35 -2.78 7.24 -6.69
CA PRO A 35 -2.58 5.99 -7.38
C PRO A 35 -3.93 5.38 -7.72
N LYS A 36 -4.11 4.97 -8.98
CA LYS A 36 -5.30 4.24 -9.41
C LYS A 36 -5.20 2.76 -9.01
N VAL A 37 -3.98 2.22 -9.05
CA VAL A 37 -3.66 0.85 -8.61
C VAL A 37 -2.40 0.89 -7.78
N MET A 38 -2.42 0.18 -6.66
CA MET A 38 -1.26 -0.11 -5.82
C MET A 38 -1.02 -1.62 -5.82
N ILE A 39 0.21 -2.03 -6.12
CA ILE A 39 0.65 -3.42 -6.03
C ILE A 39 1.56 -3.54 -4.83
N GLU A 40 1.28 -4.53 -3.98
CA GLU A 40 2.04 -4.82 -2.78
C GLU A 40 2.57 -6.25 -2.84
N THR A 41 3.86 -6.44 -2.60
CA THR A 41 4.49 -7.77 -2.58
C THR A 41 5.09 -8.07 -1.22
N ASN A 42 5.34 -9.35 -0.92
CA ASN A 42 5.92 -9.83 0.34
C ASN A 42 5.10 -9.44 1.58
N ILE A 43 3.77 -9.41 1.46
CA ILE A 43 2.83 -9.08 2.53
C ILE A 43 2.57 -10.31 3.41
N ASN A 44 2.46 -10.10 4.72
CA ASN A 44 2.03 -11.13 5.67
C ASN A 44 0.50 -11.07 5.89
N PRO A 45 -0.28 -12.04 5.38
CA PRO A 45 -1.72 -12.10 5.64
C PRO A 45 -2.01 -12.59 7.05
N LYS A 46 -2.99 -11.96 7.70
CA LYS A 46 -3.48 -12.32 9.03
C LYS A 46 -4.99 -12.44 9.01
N PHE A 47 -5.51 -13.47 9.65
CA PHE A 47 -6.94 -13.63 9.89
C PHE A 47 -7.22 -13.38 11.36
N ILE A 48 -7.94 -12.31 11.66
CA ILE A 48 -8.28 -11.90 13.03
C ILE A 48 -9.80 -11.76 13.11
N GLY A 49 -10.44 -12.56 13.96
CA GLY A 49 -11.90 -12.53 14.11
C GLY A 49 -12.67 -12.77 12.80
N GLY A 50 -12.14 -13.61 11.90
CA GLY A 50 -12.74 -13.90 10.59
C GLY A 50 -12.50 -12.83 9.52
N ARG A 51 -11.70 -11.79 9.80
CA ARG A 51 -11.37 -10.73 8.84
C ARG A 51 -9.92 -10.82 8.37
N LEU A 52 -9.70 -10.61 7.07
CA LEU A 52 -8.36 -10.53 6.48
C LEU A 52 -7.74 -9.16 6.77
N HIS A 53 -6.58 -9.17 7.39
CA HIS A 53 -5.72 -8.03 7.66
C HIS A 53 -4.37 -8.30 7.02
N LEU A 54 -3.75 -7.29 6.43
CA LEU A 54 -2.46 -7.42 5.77
C LEU A 54 -1.42 -6.63 6.55
N ASN A 55 -0.25 -7.22 6.80
CA ASN A 55 0.87 -6.52 7.40
C ASN A 55 2.01 -6.43 6.39
N ALA A 56 2.49 -5.21 6.16
CA ALA A 56 3.79 -5.01 5.55
C ALA A 56 4.89 -5.56 6.47
N THR A 57 5.87 -6.14 5.83
CA THR A 57 7.13 -6.68 6.33
C THR A 57 8.29 -5.80 5.82
N SER A 58 9.50 -6.07 6.29
CA SER A 58 10.72 -5.37 5.87
C SER A 58 11.04 -5.53 4.38
N TRP A 59 10.55 -6.60 3.74
CA TRP A 59 10.81 -6.91 2.34
C TRP A 59 9.70 -6.43 1.39
N ASN A 60 8.79 -5.60 1.87
CA ASN A 60 7.67 -5.15 1.05
C ASN A 60 8.08 -4.15 -0.01
N HIS A 61 7.45 -4.31 -1.17
CA HIS A 61 7.53 -3.36 -2.26
C HIS A 61 6.14 -2.84 -2.57
N PHE A 62 6.02 -1.51 -2.58
CA PHE A 62 4.81 -0.83 -3.03
C PHE A 62 5.07 -0.22 -4.40
N ILE A 63 4.22 -0.56 -5.36
CA ILE A 63 4.24 -0.01 -6.71
C ILE A 63 2.96 0.79 -6.92
N LEU A 64 3.10 2.11 -7.00
CA LEU A 64 1.99 3.03 -7.20
C LEU A 64 1.90 3.40 -8.68
N THR A 65 0.76 3.17 -9.30
CA THR A 65 0.53 3.51 -10.71
C THR A 65 -0.46 4.66 -10.85
N MET A 66 -0.09 5.67 -11.63
CA MET A 66 -0.91 6.85 -11.93
C MET A 66 -1.28 6.90 -13.41
N ARG A 67 -2.42 7.54 -13.72
CA ARG A 67 -2.82 7.81 -15.11
C ARG A 67 -2.35 9.21 -15.52
N TRP A 68 -1.43 9.20 -16.47
CA TRP A 68 -0.82 10.26 -17.27
C TRP A 68 -0.23 11.54 -16.62
N PRO A 69 1.06 11.85 -16.94
CA PRO A 69 2.01 10.95 -17.60
C PRO A 69 2.19 9.70 -16.72
N GLN A 70 2.31 8.53 -17.34
CA GLN A 70 2.20 7.26 -16.63
C GLN A 70 3.40 7.09 -15.70
N THR A 71 3.26 7.57 -14.46
CA THR A 71 4.32 7.55 -13.47
C THR A 71 4.12 6.31 -12.59
N ILE A 72 5.18 5.50 -12.53
CA ILE A 72 5.28 4.37 -11.61
C ILE A 72 6.22 4.79 -10.50
N ILE A 73 5.75 4.75 -9.25
CA ILE A 73 6.58 5.02 -8.08
C ILE A 73 6.80 3.72 -7.34
N TYR A 74 8.07 3.42 -7.11
CA TYR A 74 8.51 2.26 -6.35
C TYR A 74 8.96 2.69 -4.96
N LEU A 75 8.37 2.09 -3.93
CA LEU A 75 8.74 2.32 -2.53
C LEU A 75 9.20 1.00 -1.92
N ARG A 76 10.36 1.03 -1.28
CA ARG A 76 10.94 -0.08 -0.52
C ARG A 76 11.57 0.47 0.76
N SER A 77 11.61 -0.34 1.82
CA SER A 77 12.47 -0.04 2.96
C SER A 77 13.93 -0.13 2.53
N THR A 78 14.77 0.77 3.02
CA THR A 78 16.24 0.66 2.96
C THR A 78 16.76 -0.13 4.14
#